data_AF-A0A5M6BVT5-F1
#
_entry.id   AF-A0A5M6BVT5-F1
#
_cell.length_a   1.000
_cell.length_b   1.000
_cell.length_c   1.000
_cell.angle_alpha   90.00
_cell.angle_beta   90.00
_cell.angle_gamma   90.00
#
_symmetry.space_group_name_H-M   'P 1'
#
loop_
_entity.id
_entity.type
_entity.pdbx_description
1 polymer ?
#
loop_
_entity_poly.entity_id
_entity_poly.type
_entity_poly.pdbx_seq_one_letter_code
_entity_poly.pdbx_strand_id
1 'polypeptide(L)'
;MTTLFPPTPSRSPSFPSSSDTSSAGSSSKWSVVRNAVKVASVVKEQDKLRGPDSLSVSTPQSSASAALARSFVLFAGFLFRRPSKLFKPNRVDTWAGLRSLAISSDQTLSPSFIRNLLRRKSGIIALTLTLLPPMMVNTTLGFLLFTSHSLFSLGLARLTFFQRKQDVEDEVNNPTEKLLVDQANAQGDEVGAQTKLEEGNEHQITLETLFRGPSVIPYHPTLLSALAGAGAGIVQGAAFTPVENVVRFLHQSTSSLTLLFGRLTGLPLPNVPPAFDASQPATPLQAIRNLFSSDAWRKNPSWWTGWRWAIARDALSYSCFFAAFDMTRRVSLRMKALFGGNIEKDWDNFLVIDFPSDSDRKDSTLSSRSMAATHNVNAETKPSVPTIARVAQATTIVTGGIMASLLAEFVGRPFRACQRIMQLDTQARSAAQVEARMASGMSTNGNVTRPVVTLRELASRRPNPIIQTFVTKGFRPFLYPDNPPSPTTTKPIDNALMRDGRMKRMVKRVGWRLAAVGPWGFGFLVWAWVGGEV
;
A
#
# COMPACT_ATOMS: atom_id res chain seq x y z
N MET A 1 44.64 44.83 42.38
CA MET A 1 45.94 44.16 42.61
C MET A 1 46.52 43.73 41.27
N THR A 2 47.21 44.69 40.67
CA THR A 2 48.35 44.65 39.73
C THR A 2 49.40 43.60 40.18
N THR A 3 50.25 42.91 39.40
CA THR A 3 51.02 43.23 38.17
C THR A 3 51.82 41.97 37.69
N LEU A 4 52.08 41.88 36.37
CA LEU A 4 53.35 41.52 35.66
C LEU A 4 53.94 40.07 35.56
N PHE A 5 54.44 39.79 34.34
CA PHE A 5 55.11 38.62 33.69
C PHE A 5 56.60 38.33 34.15
N PRO A 6 57.46 37.53 33.44
CA PRO A 6 57.60 36.06 33.25
C PRO A 6 59.06 35.57 33.63
N PRO A 7 59.65 34.37 33.28
CA PRO A 7 60.03 33.87 31.91
C PRO A 7 60.08 32.31 31.67
N THR A 8 60.41 31.91 30.42
CA THR A 8 60.76 30.57 29.84
C THR A 8 62.13 29.99 30.34
N PRO A 9 62.69 28.77 29.99
CA PRO A 9 62.51 27.92 28.78
C PRO A 9 62.71 26.36 28.86
N SER A 10 62.64 25.70 27.69
CA SER A 10 63.38 24.49 27.22
C SER A 10 62.91 23.06 27.58
N ARG A 11 62.60 22.24 26.55
CA ARG A 11 63.24 20.93 26.27
C ARG A 11 62.73 20.28 24.98
N SER A 12 63.68 19.89 24.13
CA SER A 12 63.54 18.96 23.00
C SER A 12 63.46 17.50 23.50
N PRO A 13 62.99 16.58 22.65
CA PRO A 13 63.88 15.48 22.28
C PRO A 13 63.82 15.11 20.79
N SER A 14 65.02 14.88 20.25
CA SER A 14 65.37 14.18 19.03
C SER A 14 65.11 12.68 19.12
N PHE A 15 64.69 12.02 18.03
CA PHE A 15 64.92 10.59 17.71
C PHE A 15 64.49 10.29 16.25
N PRO A 16 64.90 9.15 15.63
CA PRO A 16 65.84 9.19 14.51
C PRO A 16 65.23 8.80 13.15
N SER A 17 66.05 9.04 12.13
CA SER A 17 65.97 8.59 10.75
C SER A 17 66.22 7.08 10.57
N SER A 18 65.38 6.43 9.76
CA SER A 18 65.65 5.19 9.01
C SER A 18 64.71 5.16 7.80
N SER A 19 65.24 5.40 6.59
CA SER A 19 65.66 4.42 5.58
C SER A 19 64.50 3.77 4.80
N ASP A 20 64.38 4.22 3.55
CA ASP A 20 64.00 3.51 2.31
C ASP A 20 63.28 2.16 2.40
N THR A 21 62.11 2.07 1.75
CA THR A 21 61.82 0.98 0.79
C THR A 21 60.55 1.21 -0.03
N SER A 22 60.63 0.76 -1.29
CA SER A 22 59.58 0.30 -2.20
C SER A 22 58.51 1.29 -2.73
N SER A 23 58.80 1.75 -3.95
CA SER A 23 57.85 2.12 -4.98
C SER A 23 56.91 0.95 -5.34
N ALA A 24 55.63 1.09 -5.03
CA ALA A 24 54.56 0.29 -5.63
C ALA A 24 53.46 1.24 -6.10
N GLY A 25 53.29 1.33 -7.42
CA GLY A 25 52.31 2.18 -8.09
C GLY A 25 50.89 1.77 -7.74
N SER A 26 50.26 2.56 -6.87
CA SER A 26 48.81 2.52 -6.60
C SER A 26 48.07 3.10 -7.81
N SER A 27 47.65 2.22 -8.72
CA SER A 27 46.75 2.57 -9.81
C SER A 27 45.39 2.98 -9.21
N SER A 28 45.00 4.23 -9.45
CA SER A 28 43.86 4.85 -8.78
C SER A 28 42.54 4.24 -9.27
N LYS A 29 41.74 3.73 -8.33
CA LYS A 29 40.31 3.36 -8.54
C LYS A 29 39.44 4.52 -9.10
N TRP A 30 39.99 5.74 -9.16
CA TRP A 30 39.36 6.93 -9.72
C TRP A 30 39.29 6.97 -11.25
N SER A 31 40.11 6.20 -11.98
CA SER A 31 40.01 6.11 -13.45
C SER A 31 38.83 5.24 -13.88
N VAL A 32 38.52 4.18 -13.11
CA VAL A 32 37.35 3.31 -13.33
C VAL A 32 36.04 4.08 -13.13
N VAL A 33 35.97 4.95 -12.11
CA VAL A 33 34.81 5.82 -11.88
C VAL A 33 34.65 6.84 -13.01
N ARG A 34 35.74 7.43 -13.53
CA ARG A 34 35.68 8.37 -14.65
C ARG A 34 35.23 7.71 -15.96
N ASN A 35 35.65 6.46 -16.21
CA ASN A 35 35.21 5.71 -17.39
C ASN A 35 33.74 5.26 -17.27
N ALA A 36 33.26 4.87 -16.08
CA ALA A 36 31.85 4.56 -15.84
C ALA A 36 30.94 5.79 -16.04
N VAL A 37 31.40 6.98 -15.61
CA VAL A 37 30.67 8.25 -15.83
C VAL A 37 30.64 8.64 -17.31
N LYS A 38 31.73 8.42 -18.06
CA LYS A 38 31.76 8.66 -19.51
C LYS A 38 30.86 7.71 -20.31
N VAL A 39 30.79 6.43 -19.93
CA VAL A 39 29.90 5.47 -20.59
C VAL A 39 28.43 5.83 -20.33
N ALA A 40 28.09 6.24 -19.11
CA ALA A 40 26.72 6.69 -18.79
C ALA A 40 26.28 7.95 -19.56
N SER A 41 27.21 8.85 -19.90
CA SER A 41 26.89 10.02 -20.73
C SER A 41 26.69 9.67 -22.21
N VAL A 42 27.43 8.69 -22.74
CA VAL A 42 27.31 8.25 -24.15
C VAL A 42 26.03 7.45 -24.37
N VAL A 43 25.62 6.60 -23.41
CA VAL A 43 24.33 5.88 -23.46
C VAL A 43 23.14 6.85 -23.45
N LYS A 44 23.26 7.96 -22.70
CA LYS A 44 22.21 9.00 -22.64
C LYS A 44 22.07 9.80 -23.94
N GLU A 45 23.11 9.84 -24.76
CA GLU A 45 23.10 10.53 -26.06
C GLU A 45 22.44 9.68 -27.16
N GLN A 46 22.60 8.34 -27.10
CA GLN A 46 21.91 7.41 -28.00
C GLN A 46 20.39 7.34 -27.76
N ASP A 47 19.93 7.41 -26.50
CA ASP A 47 18.49 7.46 -26.18
C ASP A 47 17.81 8.73 -26.72
N LYS A 48 18.56 9.81 -26.96
CA LYS A 48 18.04 11.08 -27.48
C LYS A 48 17.75 11.03 -28.99
N LEU A 49 18.31 10.04 -29.71
CA LEU A 49 18.11 9.84 -31.15
C LEU A 49 16.96 8.85 -31.46
N ARG A 50 16.48 8.10 -30.46
CA ARG A 50 15.37 7.15 -30.61
C ARG A 50 14.01 7.79 -30.27
N GLY A 51 13.54 8.70 -31.13
CA GLY A 51 12.12 9.10 -31.25
C GLY A 51 11.41 9.73 -30.03
N PRO A 52 10.34 10.53 -30.23
CA PRO A 52 9.71 11.33 -29.17
C PRO A 52 8.83 10.59 -28.14
N ASP A 53 8.67 9.26 -28.19
CA ASP A 53 7.59 8.59 -27.44
C ASP A 53 7.97 8.06 -26.04
N SER A 54 9.24 8.15 -25.64
CA SER A 54 9.65 7.79 -24.28
C SER A 54 9.95 9.05 -23.46
N LEU A 55 8.96 9.51 -22.69
CA LEU A 55 9.13 10.58 -21.72
C LEU A 55 10.25 10.20 -20.74
N SER A 56 11.45 10.75 -20.95
CA SER A 56 12.59 10.57 -20.05
C SER A 56 12.21 11.10 -18.66
N VAL A 57 11.90 10.18 -17.75
CA VAL A 57 11.70 10.49 -16.33
C VAL A 57 13.07 10.86 -15.78
N SER A 58 13.36 12.15 -15.69
CA SER A 58 14.54 12.68 -15.03
C SER A 58 14.48 12.33 -13.55
N THR A 59 15.39 11.48 -13.08
CA THR A 59 15.54 11.16 -11.65
C THR A 59 15.95 12.43 -10.91
N PRO A 60 15.11 13.03 -10.06
CA PRO A 60 15.52 14.20 -9.32
C PRO A 60 16.59 13.78 -8.30
N GLN A 61 17.72 14.49 -8.27
CA GLN A 61 18.69 14.43 -7.16
C GLN A 61 18.02 15.00 -5.90
N SER A 62 17.10 14.26 -5.30
CA SER A 62 16.51 14.69 -4.03
C SER A 62 17.54 14.46 -2.93
N SER A 63 17.89 15.51 -2.19
CA SER A 63 18.75 15.41 -1.01
C SER A 63 18.18 14.39 -0.02
N ALA A 64 19.06 13.67 0.68
CA ALA A 64 18.67 12.69 1.69
C ALA A 64 17.74 13.30 2.76
N SER A 65 17.93 14.59 3.07
CA SER A 65 17.06 15.35 3.99
C SER A 65 15.65 15.58 3.43
N ALA A 66 15.50 15.81 2.12
CA ALA A 66 14.18 15.89 1.49
C ALA A 66 13.49 14.52 1.51
N ALA A 67 14.22 13.43 1.24
CA ALA A 67 13.67 12.07 1.33
C ALA A 67 13.23 11.71 2.78
N LEU A 68 14.02 12.09 3.79
CA LEU A 68 13.68 11.92 5.20
C LEU A 68 12.49 12.78 5.64
N ALA A 69 12.45 14.06 5.25
CA ALA A 69 11.33 14.94 5.54
C ALA A 69 10.03 14.41 4.91
N ARG A 70 10.10 13.93 3.66
CA ARG A 70 8.97 13.26 2.98
C ARG A 70 8.52 12.02 3.74
N SER A 71 9.47 11.18 4.16
CA SER A 71 9.17 9.96 4.92
C SER A 71 8.58 10.26 6.30
N PHE A 72 9.07 11.30 6.98
CA PHE A 72 8.58 11.73 8.29
C PHE A 72 7.19 12.38 8.20
N VAL A 73 6.92 13.19 7.18
CA VAL A 73 5.59 13.78 6.95
C VAL A 73 4.57 12.68 6.63
N LEU A 74 4.93 11.69 5.80
CA LEU A 74 4.09 10.52 5.54
C LEU A 74 3.87 9.68 6.81
N PHE A 75 4.92 9.50 7.63
CA PHE A 75 4.84 8.79 8.90
C PHE A 75 3.99 9.52 9.95
N ALA A 76 4.13 10.84 10.08
CA ALA A 76 3.33 11.68 10.96
C ALA A 76 1.85 11.72 10.52
N GLY A 77 1.61 11.83 9.20
CA GLY A 77 0.28 11.71 8.60
C GLY A 77 -0.34 10.31 8.77
N PHE A 78 0.49 9.29 9.00
CA PHE A 78 0.06 7.94 9.35
C PHE A 78 -0.21 7.78 10.86
N LEU A 79 0.61 8.38 11.74
CA LEU A 79 0.47 8.38 13.21
C LEU A 79 -0.79 9.11 13.69
N PHE A 80 -1.03 10.34 13.21
CA PHE A 80 -2.14 11.19 13.67
C PHE A 80 -3.46 10.92 12.94
N ARG A 81 -3.49 9.88 12.13
CA ARG A 81 -4.68 9.41 11.41
C ARG A 81 -5.69 8.83 12.40
N ARG A 82 -6.95 9.24 12.31
CA ARG A 82 -8.05 8.31 12.63
C ARG A 82 -7.97 7.23 11.56
N PRO A 83 -7.74 5.95 11.88
CA PRO A 83 -7.50 4.91 10.89
C PRO A 83 -8.65 4.91 9.88
N SER A 84 -8.41 5.56 8.73
CA SER A 84 -9.46 5.66 7.74
C SER A 84 -9.80 4.23 7.35
N LYS A 85 -11.07 3.88 7.58
CA LYS A 85 -11.68 2.54 7.43
C LYS A 85 -11.67 2.03 5.98
N LEU A 86 -10.82 2.61 5.15
CA LEU A 86 -10.85 2.58 3.71
C LEU A 86 -10.56 1.17 3.15
N PHE A 87 -9.88 0.30 3.92
CA PHE A 87 -9.67 -1.09 3.49
C PHE A 87 -10.03 -2.19 4.48
N LYS A 88 -10.16 -1.95 5.80
CA LYS A 88 -10.76 -2.92 6.74
C LYS A 88 -11.48 -2.18 7.89
N PRO A 89 -12.71 -2.54 8.27
CA PRO A 89 -13.44 -1.91 9.38
C PRO A 89 -12.83 -2.24 10.76
N ASN A 90 -12.02 -3.31 10.84
CA ASN A 90 -11.24 -3.71 12.01
C ASN A 90 -9.74 -3.37 11.85
N ARG A 91 -9.37 -2.27 11.19
CA ARG A 91 -8.02 -1.75 11.41
C ARG A 91 -7.97 -1.35 12.87
N VAL A 92 -7.10 -2.02 13.63
CA VAL A 92 -6.86 -1.79 15.05
C VAL A 92 -6.78 -0.28 15.24
N ASP A 93 -7.80 0.29 15.88
CA ASP A 93 -7.87 1.72 16.04
C ASP A 93 -6.72 2.09 16.96
N THR A 94 -5.70 2.78 16.42
CA THR A 94 -4.56 3.29 17.19
C THR A 94 -5.03 4.11 18.38
N TRP A 95 -6.19 4.75 18.23
CA TRP A 95 -6.84 5.52 19.29
C TRP A 95 -7.76 4.68 20.18
N ALA A 96 -8.12 3.45 19.84
CA ALA A 96 -8.93 2.62 20.73
C ALA A 96 -8.18 2.29 22.02
N GLY A 97 -6.88 1.99 21.94
CA GLY A 97 -6.06 1.79 23.15
C GLY A 97 -6.04 3.04 24.03
N LEU A 98 -5.82 4.22 23.44
CA LEU A 98 -5.84 5.50 24.16
C LEU A 98 -7.23 5.86 24.68
N ARG A 99 -8.30 5.55 23.93
CA ARG A 99 -9.67 5.76 24.36
C ARG A 99 -10.01 4.84 25.53
N SER A 100 -9.59 3.57 25.50
CA SER A 100 -9.75 2.66 26.63
C SER A 100 -8.97 3.14 27.85
N LEU A 101 -7.75 3.68 27.68
CA LEU A 101 -6.99 4.31 28.77
C LEU A 101 -7.67 5.57 29.33
N ALA A 102 -8.26 6.39 28.47
CA ALA A 102 -9.01 7.56 28.89
C ALA A 102 -10.27 7.15 29.67
N ILE A 103 -11.04 6.19 29.15
CA ILE A 103 -12.22 5.62 29.82
C ILE A 103 -11.84 4.99 31.15
N SER A 104 -10.72 4.25 31.24
CA SER A 104 -10.26 3.66 32.51
C SER A 104 -9.77 4.69 33.53
N SER A 105 -9.56 5.94 33.13
CA SER A 105 -9.19 7.06 34.00
C SER A 105 -10.33 8.06 34.20
N ASP A 106 -11.56 7.68 33.82
CA ASP A 106 -12.75 8.53 33.86
C ASP A 106 -12.59 9.87 33.12
N GLN A 107 -11.70 9.94 32.13
CA GLN A 107 -11.49 11.10 31.27
C GLN A 107 -11.95 10.83 29.84
N THR A 108 -12.45 11.86 29.18
CA THR A 108 -12.67 11.80 27.73
C THR A 108 -11.34 11.96 27.01
N LEU A 109 -11.21 11.37 25.81
CA LEU A 109 -10.01 11.51 24.97
C LEU A 109 -9.87 12.96 24.48
N SER A 110 -9.30 13.81 25.34
CA SER A 110 -9.07 15.24 25.12
C SER A 110 -7.59 15.51 24.77
N PRO A 111 -7.27 16.54 23.97
CA PRO A 111 -5.89 16.99 23.78
C PRO A 111 -5.16 17.25 25.09
N SER A 112 -5.88 17.69 26.14
CA SER A 112 -5.33 17.87 27.49
C SER A 112 -4.93 16.55 28.13
N PHE A 113 -5.71 15.48 27.93
CA PHE A 113 -5.36 14.13 28.39
C PHE A 113 -4.08 13.65 27.71
N ILE A 114 -3.99 13.81 26.38
CA ILE A 114 -2.79 13.42 25.62
C ILE A 114 -1.57 14.22 26.08
N ARG A 115 -1.72 15.54 26.28
CA ARG A 115 -0.65 16.40 26.81
C ARG A 115 -0.23 16.00 28.22
N ASN A 116 -1.17 15.65 29.08
CA ASN A 116 -0.91 15.18 30.44
C ASN A 116 -0.21 13.82 30.44
N LEU A 117 -0.61 12.91 29.53
CA LEU A 117 0.05 11.63 29.32
C LEU A 117 1.50 11.86 28.86
N LEU A 118 1.72 12.71 27.85
CA LEU A 118 3.06 13.04 27.34
C LEU A 118 3.98 13.70 28.38
N ARG A 119 3.42 14.48 29.32
CA ARG A 119 4.18 15.10 30.42
C ARG A 119 4.65 14.09 31.47
N ARG A 120 3.99 12.94 31.60
CA ARG A 120 4.40 11.88 32.54
C ARG A 120 5.50 11.04 31.90
N LYS A 121 6.60 10.78 32.63
CA LYS A 121 7.69 9.91 32.15
C LYS A 121 7.19 8.53 31.70
N SER A 122 6.22 7.96 32.44
CA SER A 122 5.56 6.69 32.09
C SER A 122 4.57 6.80 30.92
N GLY A 123 4.06 7.99 30.64
CA GLY A 123 3.06 8.18 29.60
C GLY A 123 3.61 8.12 28.17
N ILE A 124 4.89 8.45 27.95
CA ILE A 124 5.56 8.21 26.65
C ILE A 124 5.68 6.71 26.38
N ILE A 125 6.02 5.92 27.41
CA ILE A 125 6.12 4.46 27.29
C ILE A 125 4.72 3.87 27.05
N ALA A 126 3.71 4.31 27.79
CA ALA A 126 2.32 3.88 27.59
C ALA A 126 1.79 4.26 26.19
N LEU A 127 2.07 5.47 25.72
CA LEU A 127 1.72 5.92 24.38
C LEU A 127 2.41 5.05 23.31
N THR A 128 3.72 4.83 23.45
CA THR A 128 4.49 4.02 22.50
C THR A 128 3.97 2.58 22.49
N LEU A 129 3.76 1.95 23.64
CA LEU A 129 3.29 0.56 23.72
C LEU A 129 1.85 0.37 23.20
N THR A 130 1.00 1.40 23.31
CA THR A 130 -0.37 1.34 22.75
C THR A 130 -0.41 1.65 21.26
N LEU A 131 0.45 2.55 20.78
CA LEU A 131 0.46 3.03 19.40
C LEU A 131 1.31 2.17 18.48
N LEU A 132 2.45 1.66 18.96
CA LEU A 132 3.46 0.96 18.16
C LEU A 132 2.94 -0.37 17.57
N PRO A 133 2.25 -1.27 18.30
CA PRO A 133 1.82 -2.54 17.71
C PRO A 133 0.82 -2.36 16.55
N PRO A 134 -0.27 -1.57 16.68
CA PRO A 134 -1.17 -1.30 15.56
C PRO A 134 -0.44 -0.63 14.38
N MET A 135 0.49 0.28 14.67
CA MET A 135 1.33 0.94 13.65
C MET A 135 2.19 -0.06 12.90
N MET A 136 2.92 -0.93 13.60
CA MET A 136 3.76 -1.98 13.00
C MET A 136 2.93 -2.89 12.11
N VAL A 137 1.78 -3.38 12.58
CA VAL A 137 0.90 -4.24 11.78
C VAL A 137 0.44 -3.51 10.52
N ASN A 138 0.00 -2.26 10.62
CA ASN A 138 -0.44 -1.48 9.47
C ASN A 138 0.71 -1.20 8.48
N THR A 139 1.93 -0.93 8.97
CA THR A 139 3.12 -0.73 8.13
C THR A 139 3.50 -2.01 7.41
N THR A 140 3.57 -3.15 8.12
CA THR A 140 3.85 -4.46 7.51
C THR A 140 2.81 -4.82 6.46
N LEU A 141 1.54 -4.49 6.69
CA LEU A 141 0.48 -4.72 5.70
C LEU A 141 0.62 -3.83 4.47
N GLY A 142 0.99 -2.56 4.64
CA GLY A 142 1.26 -1.66 3.53
C GLY A 142 2.45 -2.15 2.70
N PHE A 143 3.55 -2.51 3.38
CA PHE A 143 4.74 -3.07 2.75
C PHE A 143 4.42 -4.35 1.98
N LEU A 144 3.73 -5.31 2.61
CA LEU A 144 3.33 -6.57 1.97
C LEU A 144 2.47 -6.31 0.73
N LEU A 145 1.51 -5.38 0.80
CA LEU A 145 0.65 -5.03 -0.32
C LEU A 145 1.45 -4.47 -1.51
N PHE A 146 2.32 -3.48 -1.27
CA PHE A 146 3.11 -2.88 -2.35
C PHE A 146 4.15 -3.84 -2.92
N THR A 147 4.85 -4.59 -2.07
CA THR A 147 5.83 -5.59 -2.52
C THR A 147 5.17 -6.68 -3.35
N SER A 148 4.04 -7.23 -2.90
CA SER A 148 3.31 -8.25 -3.68
C SER A 148 2.75 -7.68 -4.99
N HIS A 149 2.18 -6.47 -4.97
CA HIS A 149 1.72 -5.80 -6.19
C HIS A 149 2.85 -5.64 -7.21
N SER A 150 4.04 -5.16 -6.80
CA SER A 150 5.18 -5.02 -7.70
C SER A 150 5.61 -6.36 -8.28
N LEU A 151 5.69 -7.42 -7.47
CA LEU A 151 6.03 -8.77 -7.92
C LEU A 151 5.03 -9.30 -8.96
N PHE A 152 3.72 -9.19 -8.71
CA PHE A 152 2.70 -9.61 -9.67
C PHE A 152 2.72 -8.75 -10.93
N SER A 153 2.92 -7.44 -10.82
CA SER A 153 3.00 -6.54 -11.96
C SER A 153 4.17 -6.92 -12.89
N LEU A 154 5.33 -7.23 -12.33
CA LEU A 154 6.51 -7.66 -13.09
C LEU A 154 6.32 -9.06 -13.68
N GLY A 155 5.76 -9.99 -12.92
CA GLY A 155 5.47 -11.34 -13.40
C GLY A 155 4.45 -11.34 -14.53
N LEU A 156 3.37 -10.56 -14.42
CA LEU A 156 2.34 -10.45 -15.45
C LEU A 156 2.84 -9.70 -16.69
N ALA A 157 3.69 -8.68 -16.54
CA ALA A 157 4.27 -7.94 -17.67
C ALA A 157 5.15 -8.82 -18.58
N ARG A 158 5.65 -9.95 -18.06
CA ARG A 158 6.43 -10.93 -18.85
C ARG A 158 5.57 -11.88 -19.67
N LEU A 159 4.26 -11.94 -19.43
CA LEU A 159 3.39 -12.79 -20.23
C LEU A 159 3.23 -12.20 -21.63
N THR A 160 3.29 -13.05 -22.65
CA THR A 160 3.14 -12.67 -24.07
C THR A 160 1.84 -11.94 -24.36
N PHE A 161 0.78 -12.21 -23.58
CA PHE A 161 -0.49 -11.48 -23.66
C PHE A 161 -0.36 -9.98 -23.35
N PHE A 162 0.60 -9.58 -22.50
CA PHE A 162 0.83 -8.18 -22.12
C PHE A 162 2.01 -7.54 -22.84
N GLN A 163 2.93 -8.34 -23.38
CA GLN A 163 4.02 -7.84 -24.21
C GLN A 163 3.45 -7.32 -25.52
N ARG A 164 3.86 -6.11 -25.92
CA ARG A 164 3.66 -5.65 -27.29
C ARG A 164 4.32 -6.70 -28.18
N LYS A 165 3.55 -7.36 -29.06
CA LYS A 165 4.16 -8.12 -30.15
C LYS A 165 4.86 -7.04 -30.94
N GLN A 166 6.16 -6.87 -30.67
CA GLN A 166 6.98 -5.95 -31.43
C GLN A 166 6.96 -6.59 -32.81
N ASP A 167 6.10 -6.05 -33.67
CA ASP A 167 5.91 -6.57 -35.00
C ASP A 167 7.29 -6.49 -35.65
N VAL A 168 7.94 -7.65 -35.74
CA VAL A 168 9.26 -7.87 -36.36
C VAL A 168 9.23 -7.44 -37.84
N GLU A 169 8.05 -7.06 -38.34
CA GLU A 169 7.83 -6.48 -39.66
C GLU A 169 8.55 -5.14 -39.87
N ASP A 170 8.84 -4.37 -38.82
CA ASP A 170 9.64 -3.13 -38.95
C ASP A 170 11.15 -3.41 -39.15
N GLU A 171 11.64 -4.56 -38.71
CA GLU A 171 13.05 -4.96 -38.91
C GLU A 171 13.27 -5.53 -40.32
N VAL A 172 12.23 -6.11 -40.93
CA VAL A 172 12.29 -6.62 -42.32
C VAL A 172 12.17 -5.50 -43.36
N ASN A 173 11.52 -4.38 -43.01
CA ASN A 173 11.27 -3.27 -43.93
C ASN A 173 12.28 -2.11 -43.83
N ASN A 174 13.34 -2.24 -43.05
CA ASN A 174 14.44 -1.27 -43.04
C ASN A 174 15.60 -1.81 -43.91
N PRO A 175 15.54 -1.69 -45.25
CA PRO A 175 16.56 -2.22 -46.16
C PRO A 175 17.96 -1.66 -45.86
N THR A 176 18.04 -0.52 -45.20
CA THR A 176 19.28 0.15 -44.79
C THR A 176 20.07 -0.64 -43.74
N GLU A 177 19.40 -1.26 -42.76
CA GLU A 177 20.07 -2.07 -41.73
C GLU A 177 20.51 -3.40 -42.31
N LYS A 178 19.70 -3.99 -43.20
CA LYS A 178 20.06 -5.17 -43.98
C LYS A 178 21.27 -4.90 -44.88
N LEU A 179 21.34 -3.73 -45.52
CA LEU A 179 22.51 -3.31 -46.32
C LEU A 179 23.78 -3.14 -45.49
N LEU A 180 23.69 -2.58 -44.27
CA LEU A 180 24.86 -2.45 -43.39
C LEU A 180 25.34 -3.80 -42.84
N VAL A 181 24.42 -4.71 -42.53
CA VAL A 181 24.75 -6.08 -42.10
C VAL A 181 25.34 -6.89 -43.27
N ASP A 182 24.80 -6.75 -44.47
CA ASP A 182 25.32 -7.41 -45.68
C ASP A 182 26.69 -6.82 -46.08
N GLN A 183 26.90 -5.51 -45.93
CA GLN A 183 28.17 -4.85 -46.19
C GLN A 183 29.24 -5.22 -45.14
N ALA A 184 28.86 -5.42 -43.88
CA ALA A 184 29.74 -5.93 -42.84
C ALA A 184 30.08 -7.42 -43.03
N ASN A 185 29.15 -8.23 -43.53
CA ASN A 185 29.39 -9.64 -43.86
C ASN A 185 30.24 -9.83 -45.14
N ALA A 186 30.20 -8.88 -46.08
CA ALA A 186 31.04 -8.91 -47.28
C ALA A 186 32.51 -8.58 -47.00
N GLN A 187 32.81 -7.96 -45.87
CA GLN A 187 34.17 -7.65 -45.43
C GLN A 187 34.66 -8.77 -44.50
N GLY A 188 34.97 -9.92 -45.10
CA GLY A 188 35.27 -11.19 -44.43
C GLY A 188 36.48 -11.14 -43.50
N ASP A 189 36.24 -10.83 -42.22
CA ASP A 189 37.13 -11.17 -41.11
C ASP A 189 36.53 -12.36 -40.34
N GLU A 190 37.06 -13.56 -40.60
CA GLU A 190 36.66 -14.86 -40.03
C GLU A 190 36.89 -15.02 -38.51
N VAL A 191 37.26 -13.96 -37.78
CA VAL A 191 37.76 -14.10 -36.39
C VAL A 191 36.69 -13.81 -35.31
N GLY A 192 35.45 -13.49 -35.67
CA GLY A 192 34.44 -13.01 -34.70
C GLY A 192 33.21 -13.89 -34.44
N ALA A 193 33.10 -15.08 -35.06
CA ALA A 193 31.82 -15.81 -35.15
C ALA A 193 31.40 -16.62 -33.91
N GLN A 194 32.11 -16.52 -32.78
CA GLN A 194 31.83 -17.34 -31.59
C GLN A 194 31.22 -16.60 -30.39
N THR A 195 30.99 -15.28 -30.48
CA THR A 195 30.51 -14.47 -29.34
C THR A 195 29.09 -13.94 -29.48
N LYS A 196 28.28 -14.46 -30.43
CA LYS A 196 26.93 -13.92 -30.72
C LYS A 196 25.75 -14.82 -30.35
N LEU A 197 25.98 -15.91 -29.62
CA LEU A 197 24.94 -16.89 -29.24
C LEU A 197 24.61 -16.94 -27.73
N GLU A 198 25.27 -16.13 -26.89
CA GLU A 198 24.99 -16.07 -25.44
C GLU A 198 24.50 -14.68 -24.93
N GLU A 199 24.03 -13.79 -25.80
CA GLU A 199 23.22 -12.64 -25.35
C GLU A 199 21.72 -12.98 -25.28
N GLY A 200 21.42 -14.19 -24.81
CA GLY A 200 20.26 -14.41 -23.96
C GLY A 200 20.53 -13.76 -22.60
N ASN A 201 20.73 -12.44 -22.58
CA ASN A 201 20.80 -11.65 -21.35
C ASN A 201 19.40 -11.70 -20.72
N GLU A 202 19.11 -12.81 -20.04
CA GLU A 202 18.05 -12.92 -19.06
C GLU A 202 18.22 -11.67 -18.19
N HIS A 203 17.36 -10.67 -18.41
CA HIS A 203 17.40 -9.43 -17.65
C HIS A 203 17.21 -9.81 -16.19
N GLN A 204 18.36 -9.96 -15.52
CA GLN A 204 18.46 -10.31 -14.12
C GLN A 204 17.62 -9.24 -13.43
N ILE A 205 16.61 -9.67 -12.68
CA ILE A 205 15.67 -8.77 -12.01
C ILE A 205 16.48 -8.04 -10.93
N THR A 206 17.15 -6.96 -11.31
CA THR A 206 17.81 -6.09 -10.37
C THR A 206 16.73 -5.40 -9.56
N LEU A 207 16.97 -5.15 -8.28
CA LEU A 207 16.08 -4.38 -7.42
C LEU A 207 15.71 -3.03 -8.07
N GLU A 208 16.62 -2.45 -8.84
CA GLU A 208 16.37 -1.23 -9.62
C GLU A 208 15.25 -1.41 -10.65
N THR A 209 15.23 -2.51 -11.40
CA THR A 209 14.15 -2.84 -12.34
C THR A 209 12.83 -3.07 -11.59
N LEU A 210 12.91 -3.67 -10.39
CA LEU A 210 11.76 -3.86 -9.52
C LEU A 210 11.15 -2.54 -9.04
N PHE A 211 11.98 -1.52 -8.80
CA PHE A 211 11.55 -0.19 -8.35
C PHE A 211 11.17 0.76 -9.51
N ARG A 212 11.86 0.66 -10.65
CA ARG A 212 11.65 1.53 -11.82
C ARG A 212 10.39 1.14 -12.59
N GLY A 213 9.97 -0.12 -12.47
CA GLY A 213 8.84 -0.68 -13.21
C GLY A 213 9.21 -1.06 -14.65
N PRO A 214 8.32 -1.78 -15.35
CA PRO A 214 8.54 -2.16 -16.74
C PRO A 214 8.67 -0.92 -17.62
N SER A 215 9.72 -0.88 -18.46
CA SER A 215 9.94 0.19 -19.45
C SER A 215 9.00 0.08 -20.66
N VAL A 216 8.51 -1.12 -20.95
CA VAL A 216 7.59 -1.38 -22.05
C VAL A 216 6.16 -1.11 -21.59
N ILE A 217 5.47 -0.23 -22.31
CA ILE A 217 4.06 0.09 -22.07
C ILE A 217 3.22 -1.13 -22.47
N PRO A 218 2.48 -1.78 -21.54
CA PRO A 218 1.63 -2.92 -21.88
C PRO A 218 0.45 -2.48 -22.77
N TYR A 219 -0.19 -3.41 -23.51
CA TYR A 219 -1.44 -3.12 -24.25
C TYR A 219 -2.61 -2.78 -23.32
N HIS A 220 -2.72 -3.52 -22.21
CA HIS A 220 -3.79 -3.38 -21.23
C HIS A 220 -3.24 -3.10 -19.83
N PRO A 221 -2.61 -1.93 -19.64
CA PRO A 221 -1.95 -1.58 -18.38
C PRO A 221 -2.94 -1.48 -17.21
N THR A 222 -4.20 -1.14 -17.47
CA THR A 222 -5.27 -1.13 -16.45
C THR A 222 -5.69 -2.54 -16.04
N LEU A 223 -5.77 -3.47 -17.00
CA LEU A 223 -6.02 -4.88 -16.69
C LEU A 223 -4.84 -5.50 -15.93
N LEU A 224 -3.61 -5.21 -16.36
CA LEU A 224 -2.39 -5.63 -15.68
C LEU A 224 -2.38 -5.13 -14.22
N SER A 225 -2.69 -3.85 -14.00
CA SER A 225 -2.80 -3.28 -12.66
C SER A 225 -3.94 -3.91 -11.85
N ALA A 226 -5.08 -4.23 -12.49
CA ALA A 226 -6.18 -4.93 -11.84
C ALA A 226 -5.80 -6.34 -11.38
N LEU A 227 -5.10 -7.11 -12.22
CA LEU A 227 -4.65 -8.47 -11.90
C LEU A 227 -3.53 -8.45 -10.85
N ALA A 228 -2.58 -7.52 -10.95
CA ALA A 228 -1.54 -7.34 -9.96
C ALA A 228 -2.13 -6.95 -8.59
N GLY A 229 -3.12 -6.05 -8.58
CA GLY A 229 -3.90 -5.71 -7.40
C GLY A 229 -4.66 -6.89 -6.81
N ALA A 230 -5.25 -7.75 -7.66
CA ALA A 230 -5.90 -8.98 -7.21
C ALA A 230 -4.91 -9.93 -6.53
N GLY A 231 -3.76 -10.19 -7.16
CA GLY A 231 -2.70 -11.04 -6.59
C GLY A 231 -2.19 -10.51 -5.26
N ALA A 232 -1.93 -9.20 -5.16
CA ALA A 232 -1.53 -8.55 -3.92
C ALA A 232 -2.59 -8.70 -2.82
N GLY A 233 -3.87 -8.57 -3.19
CA GLY A 233 -4.99 -8.79 -2.27
C GLY A 233 -5.11 -10.24 -1.78
N ILE A 234 -4.78 -11.23 -2.61
CA ILE A 234 -4.74 -12.64 -2.20
C ILE A 234 -3.64 -12.85 -1.16
N VAL A 235 -2.41 -12.41 -1.45
CA VAL A 235 -1.26 -12.56 -0.54
C VAL A 235 -1.54 -11.86 0.79
N GLN A 236 -2.04 -10.62 0.74
CA GLN A 236 -2.37 -9.88 1.96
C GLN A 236 -3.55 -10.50 2.73
N GLY A 237 -4.60 -10.95 2.05
CA GLY A 237 -5.75 -11.60 2.68
C GLY A 237 -5.38 -12.90 3.38
N ALA A 238 -4.52 -13.71 2.75
CA ALA A 238 -4.00 -14.95 3.31
C ALA A 238 -3.11 -14.68 4.52
N ALA A 239 -2.14 -13.78 4.40
CA ALA A 239 -1.23 -13.43 5.49
C ALA A 239 -1.93 -12.77 6.68
N PHE A 240 -3.04 -12.06 6.45
CA PHE A 240 -3.71 -11.31 7.52
C PHE A 240 -4.80 -12.10 8.25
N THR A 241 -5.36 -13.16 7.65
CA THR A 241 -6.31 -14.05 8.34
C THR A 241 -5.83 -14.47 9.74
N PRO A 242 -4.60 -15.02 9.90
CA PRO A 242 -4.09 -15.39 11.22
C PRO A 242 -3.99 -14.18 12.16
N VAL A 243 -3.50 -13.05 11.64
CA VAL A 243 -3.33 -11.80 12.39
C VAL A 243 -4.67 -11.24 12.87
N GLU A 244 -5.76 -11.30 12.08
CA GLU A 244 -7.09 -10.88 12.52
C GLU A 244 -7.56 -11.67 13.74
N ASN A 245 -7.29 -12.97 13.77
CA ASN A 245 -7.70 -13.81 14.88
C ASN A 245 -6.86 -13.53 16.12
N VAL A 246 -5.54 -13.34 15.96
CA VAL A 246 -4.67 -12.88 17.05
C VAL A 246 -5.14 -11.51 17.55
N VAL A 247 -5.48 -10.58 16.66
CA VAL A 247 -5.99 -9.25 17.03
C VAL A 247 -7.35 -9.33 17.72
N ARG A 248 -8.27 -10.19 17.26
CA ARG A 248 -9.56 -10.42 17.94
C ARG A 248 -9.36 -11.02 19.32
N PHE A 249 -8.48 -12.02 19.42
CA PHE A 249 -8.11 -12.65 20.68
C PHE A 249 -7.47 -11.63 21.62
N LEU A 250 -6.51 -10.85 21.12
CA LEU A 250 -5.89 -9.77 21.85
C LEU A 250 -6.90 -8.71 22.24
N HIS A 251 -7.89 -8.37 21.41
CA HIS A 251 -8.96 -7.44 21.77
C HIS A 251 -9.83 -7.98 22.91
N GLN A 252 -10.16 -9.27 22.89
CA GLN A 252 -10.82 -9.95 24.02
C GLN A 252 -9.93 -9.95 25.27
N SER A 253 -8.61 -10.11 25.10
CA SER A 253 -7.61 -9.97 26.16
C SER A 253 -7.21 -8.52 26.45
N THR A 254 -7.67 -7.51 25.70
CA THR A 254 -7.15 -6.15 25.88
C THR A 254 -7.69 -5.58 27.19
N SER A 255 -8.86 -6.05 27.63
CA SER A 255 -9.35 -5.83 28.98
C SER A 255 -8.32 -6.25 30.03
N SER A 256 -7.59 -7.37 29.84
CA SER A 256 -6.54 -7.81 30.76
C SER A 256 -5.21 -7.08 30.55
N LEU A 257 -4.89 -6.66 29.32
CA LEU A 257 -3.73 -5.78 29.06
C LEU A 257 -3.92 -4.41 29.69
N THR A 258 -5.10 -3.79 29.59
CA THR A 258 -5.39 -2.49 30.22
C THR A 258 -5.24 -2.57 31.74
N LEU A 259 -5.66 -3.68 32.36
CA LEU A 259 -5.42 -3.94 33.79
C LEU A 259 -3.92 -4.08 34.10
N LEU A 260 -3.16 -4.78 33.28
CA LEU A 260 -1.70 -4.87 33.44
C LEU A 260 -1.00 -3.52 33.22
N PHE A 261 -1.48 -2.72 32.26
CA PHE A 261 -0.98 -1.37 32.03
C PHE A 261 -1.29 -0.45 33.21
N GLY A 262 -2.50 -0.51 33.78
CA GLY A 262 -2.84 0.22 34.99
C GLY A 262 -1.94 -0.16 36.16
N ARG A 263 -1.67 -1.46 36.32
CA ARG A 263 -0.74 -1.98 37.34
C ARG A 263 0.71 -1.53 37.09
N LEU A 264 1.19 -1.56 35.85
CA LEU A 264 2.55 -1.15 35.48
C LEU A 264 2.76 0.37 35.59
N THR A 265 1.73 1.15 35.28
CA THR A 265 1.80 2.62 35.28
C THR A 265 1.43 3.25 36.61
N GLY A 266 1.08 2.44 37.62
CA GLY A 266 0.67 2.90 38.93
C GLY A 266 -0.60 3.76 38.90
N LEU A 267 -1.45 3.58 37.88
CA LEU A 267 -2.71 4.30 37.80
C LEU A 267 -3.71 3.65 38.77
N PRO A 268 -4.45 4.45 39.57
CA PRO A 268 -5.52 3.91 40.41
C PRO A 268 -6.55 3.25 39.51
N LEU A 269 -6.62 1.91 39.56
CA LEU A 269 -7.58 1.13 38.80
C LEU A 269 -8.91 1.12 39.57
N PRO A 270 -10.03 1.50 38.93
CA PRO A 270 -11.36 1.23 39.49
C PRO A 270 -11.48 -0.26 39.82
N ASN A 271 -12.12 -0.62 40.94
CA ASN A 271 -12.42 -2.01 41.29
C ASN A 271 -13.30 -2.63 40.19
N VAL A 272 -12.67 -3.28 39.22
CA VAL A 272 -13.39 -4.00 38.16
C VAL A 272 -14.02 -5.24 38.79
N PRO A 273 -15.32 -5.48 38.61
CA PRO A 273 -15.98 -6.68 39.15
C PRO A 273 -15.22 -7.95 38.72
N PRO A 274 -15.13 -8.97 39.58
CA PRO A 274 -14.51 -10.26 39.26
C PRO A 274 -15.37 -11.03 38.25
N ALA A 275 -15.46 -10.54 37.02
CA ALA A 275 -16.20 -11.15 35.92
C ALA A 275 -15.30 -12.05 35.06
N PHE A 276 -14.02 -12.18 35.41
CA PHE A 276 -13.11 -13.12 34.75
C PHE A 276 -13.06 -14.41 35.56
N ASP A 277 -13.77 -15.40 35.02
CA ASP A 277 -13.77 -16.79 35.47
C ASP A 277 -12.33 -17.29 35.65
N ALA A 278 -12.02 -17.94 36.77
CA ALA A 278 -10.66 -18.33 37.18
C ALA A 278 -9.95 -19.30 36.21
N SER A 279 -10.66 -19.75 35.17
CA SER A 279 -10.17 -20.59 34.09
C SER A 279 -9.41 -19.84 32.99
N GLN A 280 -9.45 -18.50 32.94
CA GLN A 280 -8.71 -17.73 31.94
C GLN A 280 -7.23 -17.51 32.34
N PRO A 281 -6.27 -17.67 31.41
CA PRO A 281 -4.84 -17.60 31.71
C PRO A 281 -4.46 -16.24 32.30
N ALA A 282 -3.77 -16.27 33.45
CA ALA A 282 -3.50 -15.11 34.31
C ALA A 282 -2.65 -13.99 33.69
N THR A 283 -2.00 -14.23 32.53
CA THR A 283 -1.23 -13.18 31.82
C THR A 283 -1.41 -13.23 30.30
N PRO A 284 -1.44 -12.09 29.59
CA PRO A 284 -1.57 -12.01 28.14
C PRO A 284 -0.35 -12.60 27.43
N LEU A 285 0.85 -12.54 28.04
CA LEU A 285 2.02 -13.23 27.52
C LEU A 285 1.85 -14.75 27.60
N GLN A 286 1.24 -15.28 28.66
CA GLN A 286 0.92 -16.69 28.75
C GLN A 286 -0.25 -17.06 27.84
N ALA A 287 -1.21 -16.16 27.62
CA ALA A 287 -2.25 -16.34 26.62
C ALA A 287 -1.66 -16.42 25.21
N ILE A 288 -0.73 -15.51 24.86
CA ILE A 288 0.04 -15.52 23.60
C ILE A 288 0.92 -16.77 23.52
N ARG A 289 1.61 -17.14 24.60
CA ARG A 289 2.44 -18.35 24.65
C ARG A 289 1.60 -19.61 24.48
N ASN A 290 0.43 -19.68 25.10
CA ASN A 290 -0.55 -20.76 24.93
C ASN A 290 -1.18 -20.74 23.53
N LEU A 291 -1.29 -19.57 22.91
CA LEU A 291 -1.71 -19.39 21.52
C LEU A 291 -0.71 -20.03 20.56
N PHE A 292 0.59 -19.77 20.81
CA PHE A 292 1.69 -20.21 19.97
C PHE A 292 2.27 -21.57 20.36
N SER A 293 1.91 -22.13 21.52
CA SER A 293 2.20 -23.52 21.87
C SER A 293 1.34 -24.44 21.01
N SER A 294 1.78 -24.61 19.75
CA SER A 294 1.49 -25.55 18.66
C SER A 294 0.12 -26.23 18.52
N ASP A 295 -0.53 -26.59 19.61
CA ASP A 295 -1.73 -27.41 19.63
C ASP A 295 -3.01 -26.59 19.47
N ALA A 296 -3.10 -25.42 20.11
CA ALA A 296 -4.29 -24.58 20.02
C ALA A 296 -4.51 -24.05 18.59
N TRP A 297 -3.42 -23.66 17.92
CA TRP A 297 -3.45 -23.17 16.53
C TRP A 297 -3.91 -24.24 15.54
N ARG A 298 -3.37 -25.46 15.67
CA ARG A 298 -3.68 -26.58 14.77
C ARG A 298 -5.06 -27.18 15.04
N LYS A 299 -5.46 -27.28 16.32
CA LYS A 299 -6.69 -27.98 16.73
C LYS A 299 -7.95 -27.14 16.58
N ASN A 300 -7.85 -25.82 16.43
CA ASN A 300 -9.02 -24.96 16.40
C ASN A 300 -9.37 -24.51 14.96
N PRO A 301 -10.27 -25.23 14.24
CA PRO A 301 -10.66 -24.89 12.88
C PRO A 301 -11.36 -23.53 12.76
N SER A 302 -11.79 -22.93 13.89
CA SER A 302 -12.40 -21.61 13.92
C SER A 302 -11.48 -20.50 13.38
N TRP A 303 -10.15 -20.69 13.43
CA TRP A 303 -9.17 -19.71 12.96
C TRP A 303 -9.23 -19.53 11.44
N TRP A 304 -9.49 -20.60 10.73
CA TRP A 304 -9.67 -20.57 9.29
C TRP A 304 -11.14 -20.41 8.92
N THR A 305 -12.02 -20.05 9.85
CA THR A 305 -13.43 -19.84 9.51
C THR A 305 -13.61 -18.42 8.95
N GLY A 306 -13.84 -18.33 7.63
CA GLY A 306 -14.11 -17.05 6.95
C GLY A 306 -12.94 -16.48 6.17
N TRP A 307 -11.78 -17.11 6.22
CA TRP A 307 -10.59 -16.69 5.50
C TRP A 307 -10.81 -16.55 4.00
N ARG A 308 -11.49 -17.52 3.36
CA ARG A 308 -11.81 -17.49 1.92
C ARG A 308 -12.59 -16.24 1.51
N TRP A 309 -13.52 -15.80 2.35
CA TRP A 309 -14.32 -14.60 2.09
C TRP A 309 -13.49 -13.34 2.31
N ALA A 310 -12.57 -13.35 3.29
CA ALA A 310 -11.62 -12.26 3.49
C ALA A 310 -10.63 -12.13 2.32
N ILE A 311 -10.12 -13.25 1.80
CA ILE A 311 -9.25 -13.29 0.62
C ILE A 311 -9.99 -12.80 -0.61
N ALA A 312 -11.17 -13.36 -0.91
CA ALA A 312 -11.95 -12.95 -2.08
C ALA A 312 -12.32 -11.46 -2.02
N ARG A 313 -12.71 -10.98 -0.84
CA ARG A 313 -12.92 -9.55 -0.59
C ARG A 313 -11.67 -8.74 -0.94
N ASP A 314 -10.53 -9.08 -0.35
CA ASP A 314 -9.31 -8.29 -0.48
C ASP A 314 -8.82 -8.32 -1.94
N ALA A 315 -8.81 -9.49 -2.59
CA ALA A 315 -8.47 -9.64 -4.00
C ALA A 315 -9.32 -8.74 -4.91
N LEU A 316 -10.65 -8.81 -4.82
CA LEU A 316 -11.53 -8.02 -5.68
C LEU A 316 -11.49 -6.53 -5.35
N SER A 317 -11.39 -6.18 -4.05
CA SER A 317 -11.31 -4.78 -3.62
C SER A 317 -10.02 -4.13 -4.12
N TYR A 318 -8.87 -4.81 -3.98
CA TYR A 318 -7.58 -4.28 -4.44
C TYR A 318 -7.46 -4.29 -5.95
N SER A 319 -8.00 -5.31 -6.65
CA SER A 319 -8.09 -5.32 -8.11
C SER A 319 -8.78 -4.06 -8.63
N CYS A 320 -9.96 -3.77 -8.09
CA CYS A 320 -10.76 -2.62 -8.48
C CYS A 320 -10.09 -1.29 -8.07
N PHE A 321 -9.46 -1.25 -6.90
CA PHE A 321 -8.71 -0.09 -6.43
C PHE A 321 -7.55 0.26 -7.37
N PHE A 322 -6.68 -0.70 -7.68
CA PHE A 322 -5.50 -0.48 -8.52
C PHE A 322 -5.89 -0.17 -9.97
N ALA A 323 -6.92 -0.82 -10.52
CA ALA A 323 -7.46 -0.48 -11.83
C ALA A 323 -7.94 0.97 -11.92
N ALA A 324 -8.77 1.41 -10.96
CA ALA A 324 -9.27 2.78 -10.92
C ALA A 324 -8.16 3.80 -10.65
N PHE A 325 -7.19 3.45 -9.80
CA PHE A 325 -6.03 4.28 -9.51
C PHE A 325 -5.13 4.47 -10.74
N ASP A 326 -4.89 3.40 -11.51
CA ASP A 326 -4.14 3.44 -12.76
C ASP A 326 -4.84 4.31 -13.82
N MET A 327 -6.15 4.15 -14.02
CA MET A 327 -6.93 5.03 -14.90
C MET A 327 -6.79 6.50 -14.47
N THR A 328 -6.91 6.78 -13.17
CA THR A 328 -6.80 8.16 -12.68
C THR A 328 -5.38 8.71 -12.83
N ARG A 329 -4.35 7.87 -12.67
CA ARG A 329 -2.96 8.28 -12.92
C ARG A 329 -2.77 8.72 -14.38
N ARG A 330 -3.38 8.05 -15.35
CA ARG A 330 -3.32 8.50 -16.75
C ARG A 330 -4.09 9.79 -16.98
N VAL A 331 -5.29 9.91 -16.42
CA VAL A 331 -6.07 11.15 -16.50
C VAL A 331 -5.30 12.32 -15.88
N SER A 332 -4.55 12.11 -14.79
CA SER A 332 -3.76 13.16 -14.15
C SER A 332 -2.56 13.60 -14.99
N LEU A 333 -1.89 12.69 -15.69
CA LEU A 333 -0.83 13.03 -16.65
C LEU A 333 -1.38 13.89 -17.80
N ARG A 334 -2.60 13.59 -18.25
CA ARG A 334 -3.27 14.39 -19.28
C ARG A 334 -3.71 15.74 -18.78
N MET A 335 -4.21 15.81 -17.56
CA MET A 335 -4.50 17.07 -16.88
C MET A 335 -3.23 17.91 -16.73
N LYS A 336 -2.08 17.31 -16.44
CA LYS A 336 -0.79 18.01 -16.40
C LYS A 336 -0.43 18.59 -17.77
N ALA A 337 -0.62 17.85 -18.87
CA ALA A 337 -0.38 18.33 -20.23
C ALA A 337 -1.32 19.50 -20.60
N LEU A 338 -2.61 19.34 -20.33
CA LEU A 338 -3.65 20.34 -20.62
C LEU A 338 -3.37 21.67 -19.91
N PHE A 339 -3.00 21.63 -18.63
CA PHE A 339 -2.66 22.84 -17.86
C PHE A 339 -1.21 23.31 -18.05
N GLY A 340 -0.38 22.52 -18.73
CA GLY A 340 1.02 22.83 -19.01
C GLY A 340 1.23 23.72 -20.23
N GLY A 341 0.18 23.98 -21.02
CA GLY A 341 0.28 24.77 -22.26
C GLY A 341 0.82 24.01 -23.47
N ASN A 342 1.28 22.76 -23.29
CA ASN A 342 1.64 21.84 -24.38
C ASN A 342 0.41 21.03 -24.80
N ILE A 343 -0.59 21.71 -25.36
CA ILE A 343 -1.64 21.02 -26.11
C ILE A 343 -1.00 20.63 -27.44
N GLU A 344 -0.46 19.41 -27.49
CA GLU A 344 -0.14 18.75 -28.76
C GLU A 344 -1.42 18.73 -29.62
N LYS A 345 -1.31 18.81 -30.95
CA LYS A 345 -2.48 18.76 -31.83
C LYS A 345 -3.08 17.34 -31.95
N ASP A 346 -2.39 16.30 -31.50
CA ASP A 346 -2.81 14.90 -31.66
C ASP A 346 -3.83 14.40 -30.62
N TRP A 347 -4.43 15.32 -29.85
CA TRP A 347 -5.37 14.99 -28.76
C TRP A 347 -6.78 14.62 -29.23
N ASP A 348 -7.07 14.74 -30.53
CA ASP A 348 -8.37 14.41 -31.12
C ASP A 348 -8.70 12.89 -31.07
N ASN A 349 -7.70 12.03 -30.84
CA ASN A 349 -7.87 10.58 -30.89
C ASN A 349 -8.42 9.91 -29.61
N PHE A 350 -8.68 10.66 -28.51
CA PHE A 350 -9.13 10.03 -27.25
C PHE A 350 -10.65 9.92 -27.08
N LEU A 351 -11.42 10.67 -27.87
CA LEU A 351 -12.86 10.47 -28.04
C LEU A 351 -13.09 10.29 -29.52
N VAL A 352 -12.97 9.05 -30.02
CA VAL A 352 -13.46 8.67 -31.35
C VAL A 352 -14.98 8.81 -31.35
N ILE A 353 -15.44 10.04 -31.46
CA ILE A 353 -16.71 10.40 -32.07
C ILE A 353 -16.25 11.11 -33.33
N ASP A 354 -16.04 10.33 -34.40
CA ASP A 354 -15.68 10.85 -35.70
C ASP A 354 -16.73 11.88 -36.13
N PHE A 355 -16.39 13.16 -36.05
CA PHE A 355 -17.09 14.19 -36.79
C PHE A 355 -16.27 14.42 -38.05
N PRO A 356 -16.81 14.12 -39.24
CA PRO A 356 -16.12 14.37 -40.49
C PRO A 356 -15.95 15.89 -40.62
N SER A 357 -14.71 16.37 -40.42
CA SER A 357 -14.37 17.74 -40.76
C SER A 357 -14.04 17.81 -42.24
N ASP A 358 -14.99 18.34 -43.00
CA ASP A 358 -14.81 18.80 -44.37
C ASP A 358 -13.71 19.86 -44.43
N SER A 359 -12.49 19.45 -44.78
CA SER A 359 -11.51 20.38 -45.35
C SER A 359 -10.45 19.64 -46.16
N ASP A 360 -10.90 19.05 -47.27
CA ASP A 360 -10.10 18.97 -48.49
C ASP A 360 -9.81 20.40 -48.96
N ARG A 361 -8.71 20.99 -48.48
CA ARG A 361 -8.12 22.16 -49.14
C ARG A 361 -6.64 21.94 -49.35
N LYS A 362 -6.37 21.29 -50.49
CA LYS A 362 -5.09 21.30 -51.19
C LYS A 362 -4.63 22.75 -51.32
N ASP A 363 -3.44 23.05 -50.81
CA ASP A 363 -2.56 24.05 -51.42
C ASP A 363 -1.10 23.66 -51.13
N SER A 364 -0.50 23.07 -52.15
CA SER A 364 0.92 22.86 -52.34
C SER A 364 1.60 24.17 -52.70
N THR A 365 2.71 24.53 -52.05
CA THR A 365 3.91 25.04 -52.77
C THR A 365 5.13 25.18 -51.85
N LEU A 366 6.22 24.61 -52.35
CA LEU A 366 7.65 24.85 -52.10
C LEU A 366 8.04 26.12 -51.33
N SER A 367 8.99 25.97 -50.38
CA SER A 367 10.34 26.55 -50.59
C SER A 367 11.36 26.02 -49.58
N SER A 368 12.40 25.40 -50.13
CA SER A 368 13.71 25.11 -49.54
C SER A 368 14.51 26.40 -49.32
N ARG A 369 15.07 26.63 -48.13
CA ARG A 369 16.41 27.24 -48.02
C ARG A 369 17.07 27.01 -46.65
N SER A 370 18.16 26.26 -46.71
CA SER A 370 19.21 26.14 -45.69
C SER A 370 19.85 27.48 -45.36
N MET A 371 20.06 27.76 -44.07
CA MET A 371 21.29 28.40 -43.61
C MET A 371 21.65 27.94 -42.20
N ALA A 372 22.88 27.42 -42.11
CA ALA A 372 23.59 27.07 -40.90
C ALA A 372 23.79 28.32 -40.02
N ALA A 373 23.20 28.31 -38.83
CA ALA A 373 23.52 29.23 -37.76
C ALA A 373 24.10 28.44 -36.60
N THR A 374 25.39 28.64 -36.37
CA THR A 374 26.17 28.21 -35.22
C THR A 374 25.60 28.86 -33.96
N HIS A 375 24.55 28.27 -33.39
CA HIS A 375 23.90 28.81 -32.20
C HIS A 375 24.59 28.28 -30.94
N ASN A 376 25.23 29.21 -30.22
CA ASN A 376 25.85 28.99 -28.93
C ASN A 376 24.90 28.28 -27.97
N VAL A 377 25.40 27.19 -27.38
CA VAL A 377 24.75 26.37 -26.36
C VAL A 377 24.80 27.14 -25.04
N ASN A 378 23.99 28.19 -24.91
CA ASN A 378 23.66 28.74 -23.61
C ASN A 378 22.72 27.74 -22.93
N ALA A 379 23.10 27.30 -21.73
CA ALA A 379 22.39 26.33 -20.91
C ALA A 379 20.87 26.63 -20.90
N GLU A 380 20.15 25.87 -21.72
CA GLU A 380 18.73 25.99 -21.94
C GLU A 380 18.03 25.66 -20.62
N THR A 381 17.62 26.72 -19.92
CA THR A 381 16.88 26.62 -18.67
C THR A 381 15.53 26.01 -19.01
N LYS A 382 15.40 24.70 -18.78
CA LYS A 382 14.16 23.96 -19.02
C LYS A 382 12.99 24.74 -18.43
N PRO A 383 11.95 25.06 -19.22
CA PRO A 383 10.83 25.84 -18.73
C PRO A 383 10.20 25.11 -17.54
N SER A 384 10.18 25.77 -16.39
CA SER A 384 9.64 25.19 -15.16
C SER A 384 8.15 24.89 -15.37
N VAL A 385 7.75 23.64 -15.20
CA VAL A 385 6.33 23.22 -15.32
C VAL A 385 5.46 24.13 -14.43
N PRO A 386 4.42 24.78 -14.98
CA PRO A 386 3.61 25.73 -14.23
C PRO A 386 2.97 25.08 -13.00
N THR A 387 2.97 25.80 -11.88
CA THR A 387 2.44 25.33 -10.58
C THR A 387 1.00 24.82 -10.70
N ILE A 388 0.19 25.44 -11.56
CA ILE A 388 -1.21 25.08 -11.76
C ILE A 388 -1.37 23.66 -12.32
N ALA A 389 -0.48 23.22 -13.21
CA ALA A 389 -0.48 21.88 -13.77
C ALA A 389 -0.16 20.82 -12.71
N ARG A 390 0.74 21.13 -11.77
CA ARG A 390 1.10 20.24 -10.65
C ARG A 390 -0.06 20.10 -9.68
N VAL A 391 -0.72 21.21 -9.33
CA VAL A 391 -1.89 21.21 -8.44
C VAL A 391 -3.05 20.45 -9.08
N ALA A 392 -3.30 20.63 -10.38
CA ALA A 392 -4.33 19.92 -11.11
C ALA A 392 -4.06 18.41 -11.17
N GLN A 393 -2.82 18.00 -11.47
CA GLN A 393 -2.39 16.59 -11.44
C GLN A 393 -2.58 15.98 -10.04
N ALA A 394 -2.11 16.66 -9.00
CA ALA A 394 -2.21 16.17 -7.62
C ALA A 394 -3.67 16.03 -7.18
N THR A 395 -4.50 17.04 -7.47
CA THR A 395 -5.94 17.02 -7.16
C THR A 395 -6.65 15.87 -7.88
N THR A 396 -6.28 15.61 -9.13
CA THR A 396 -6.82 14.50 -9.92
C THR A 396 -6.45 13.16 -9.30
N ILE A 397 -5.17 12.95 -8.92
CA ILE A 397 -4.69 11.72 -8.26
C ILE A 397 -5.42 11.49 -6.93
N VAL A 398 -5.59 12.53 -6.12
CA VAL A 398 -6.27 12.44 -4.82
C VAL A 398 -7.76 12.07 -5.01
N THR A 399 -8.43 12.73 -5.95
CA THR A 399 -9.84 12.45 -6.29
C THR A 399 -9.99 11.03 -6.82
N GLY A 400 -9.07 10.58 -7.67
CA GLY A 400 -8.98 9.19 -8.11
C GLY A 400 -8.83 8.18 -6.99
N GLY A 401 -7.93 8.46 -6.04
CA GLY A 401 -7.75 7.61 -4.86
C GLY A 401 -9.01 7.48 -4.02
N ILE A 402 -9.79 8.56 -3.89
CA ILE A 402 -11.10 8.53 -3.21
C ILE A 402 -12.09 7.66 -4.00
N MET A 403 -12.23 7.87 -5.31
CA MET A 403 -13.13 7.10 -6.16
C MET A 403 -12.78 5.61 -6.18
N ALA A 404 -11.50 5.28 -6.38
CA ALA A 404 -10.97 3.92 -6.31
C ALA A 404 -11.29 3.25 -4.96
N SER A 405 -11.20 3.99 -3.86
CA SER A 405 -11.52 3.50 -2.54
C SER A 405 -13.01 3.24 -2.33
N LEU A 406 -13.88 4.10 -2.85
CA LEU A 406 -15.33 3.89 -2.82
C LEU A 406 -15.72 2.65 -3.60
N LEU A 407 -15.13 2.48 -4.78
CA LEU A 407 -15.35 1.35 -5.67
C LEU A 407 -14.87 0.04 -5.04
N ALA A 408 -13.66 0.02 -4.50
CA ALA A 408 -13.10 -1.11 -3.76
C ALA A 408 -14.01 -1.54 -2.59
N GLU A 409 -14.52 -0.58 -1.82
CA GLU A 409 -15.46 -0.91 -0.75
C GLU A 409 -16.78 -1.47 -1.28
N PHE A 410 -17.34 -0.87 -2.34
CA PHE A 410 -18.58 -1.34 -2.95
C PHE A 410 -18.46 -2.81 -3.38
N VAL A 411 -17.36 -3.15 -4.05
CA VAL A 411 -17.05 -4.53 -4.48
C VAL A 411 -16.79 -5.46 -3.28
N GLY A 412 -16.15 -4.98 -2.22
CA GLY A 412 -15.84 -5.78 -1.04
C GLY A 412 -17.03 -6.06 -0.09
N ARG A 413 -18.12 -5.30 -0.17
CA ARG A 413 -19.26 -5.40 0.77
C ARG A 413 -19.96 -6.77 0.79
N PRO A 414 -20.32 -7.39 -0.35
CA PRO A 414 -20.96 -8.71 -0.36
C PRO A 414 -20.13 -9.77 0.36
N PHE A 415 -18.81 -9.75 0.14
CA PHE A 415 -17.89 -10.69 0.77
C PHE A 415 -17.76 -10.46 2.28
N ARG A 416 -17.80 -9.20 2.75
CA ARG A 416 -17.88 -8.90 4.19
C ARG A 416 -19.18 -9.44 4.79
N ALA A 417 -20.31 -9.32 4.09
CA ALA A 417 -21.58 -9.87 4.55
C ALA A 417 -21.53 -11.39 4.67
N CYS A 418 -20.99 -12.08 3.66
CA CYS A 418 -20.76 -13.54 3.71
C CYS A 418 -19.88 -13.93 4.90
N GLN A 419 -18.77 -13.22 5.12
CA GLN A 419 -17.87 -13.43 6.26
C GLN A 419 -18.62 -13.27 7.59
N ARG A 420 -19.44 -12.22 7.73
CA ARG A 420 -20.22 -11.93 8.94
C ARG A 420 -21.29 -12.99 9.20
N ILE A 421 -22.06 -13.38 8.19
CA ILE A 421 -23.11 -14.42 8.30
C ILE A 421 -22.48 -15.71 8.79
N MET A 422 -21.33 -16.09 8.24
CA MET A 422 -20.64 -17.32 8.63
C MET A 422 -20.09 -17.24 10.05
N GLN A 423 -19.60 -16.08 10.49
CA GLN A 423 -19.17 -15.87 11.87
C GLN A 423 -20.33 -15.97 12.87
N LEU A 424 -21.50 -15.37 12.54
CA LEU A 424 -22.70 -15.44 13.36
C LEU A 424 -23.23 -16.87 13.46
N ASP A 425 -23.23 -17.63 12.36
CA ASP A 425 -23.62 -19.04 12.36
C ASP A 425 -22.68 -19.88 13.23
N THR A 426 -21.36 -19.68 13.13
CA THR A 426 -20.39 -20.36 14.00
C THR A 426 -20.61 -20.02 15.48
N GLN A 427 -20.88 -18.75 15.80
CA GLN A 427 -21.20 -18.33 17.16
C GLN A 427 -22.49 -18.98 17.68
N ALA A 428 -23.56 -18.99 16.87
CA ALA A 428 -24.82 -19.63 17.22
C ALA A 428 -24.64 -21.14 17.46
N ARG A 429 -23.81 -21.81 16.65
CA ARG A 429 -23.47 -23.23 16.85
C ARG A 429 -22.70 -23.46 18.14
N SER A 430 -21.71 -22.62 18.45
CA SER A 430 -20.96 -22.74 19.70
C SER A 430 -21.86 -22.51 20.92
N ALA A 431 -22.79 -21.55 20.86
CA ALA A 431 -23.75 -21.30 21.93
C ALA A 431 -24.69 -22.50 22.14
N ALA A 432 -25.27 -23.04 21.05
CA ALA A 432 -26.14 -24.22 21.13
C ALA A 432 -25.40 -25.47 21.64
N GLN A 433 -24.11 -25.62 21.35
CA GLN A 433 -23.30 -26.71 21.91
C GLN A 433 -23.05 -26.57 23.41
N VAL A 434 -22.82 -25.35 23.90
CA VAL A 434 -22.65 -25.08 25.33
C VAL A 434 -23.97 -25.34 26.07
N GLU A 435 -25.09 -24.88 25.52
CA GLU A 435 -26.43 -25.12 26.07
C GLU A 435 -26.75 -26.62 26.12
N ALA A 436 -26.48 -27.37 25.04
CA ALA A 436 -26.68 -28.82 25.02
C ALA A 436 -25.81 -29.54 26.06
N ARG A 437 -24.57 -29.08 26.29
CA ARG A 437 -23.68 -29.64 27.34
C ARG A 437 -24.22 -29.36 28.73
N MET A 438 -24.67 -28.13 29.00
CA MET A 438 -25.28 -27.75 30.28
C MET A 438 -26.55 -28.59 30.55
N ALA A 439 -27.41 -28.75 29.54
CA ALA A 439 -28.60 -29.60 29.64
C ALA A 439 -28.26 -31.07 29.92
N SER A 440 -27.20 -31.60 29.29
CA SER A 440 -26.75 -32.99 29.53
C SER A 440 -26.11 -33.20 30.91
N GLY A 441 -25.41 -32.18 31.44
CA GLY A 441 -24.70 -32.25 32.72
C GLY A 441 -25.60 -32.23 33.95
N MET A 442 -26.86 -31.76 33.82
CA MET A 442 -27.84 -31.78 34.91
C MET A 442 -28.61 -33.12 35.04
N SER A 443 -28.41 -34.08 34.13
CA SER A 443 -29.03 -35.41 34.21
C SER A 443 -28.13 -36.42 34.94
N THR A 444 -27.68 -36.10 36.15
CA THR A 444 -26.70 -36.90 36.90
C THR A 444 -27.26 -38.07 37.72
N ASN A 445 -28.56 -38.40 37.67
CA ASN A 445 -29.14 -39.39 38.61
C ASN A 445 -29.93 -40.57 37.99
N GLY A 446 -29.69 -40.98 36.76
CA GLY A 446 -30.36 -42.19 36.24
C GLY A 446 -29.61 -42.91 35.13
N ASN A 447 -29.42 -44.22 35.30
CA ASN A 447 -28.79 -45.22 34.42
C ASN A 447 -29.43 -45.35 33.02
N VAL A 448 -29.73 -44.26 32.32
CA VAL A 448 -30.25 -44.32 30.95
C VAL A 448 -29.11 -44.00 29.99
N THR A 449 -28.48 -45.06 29.50
CA THR A 449 -27.59 -45.08 28.34
C THR A 449 -28.36 -44.65 27.09
N ARG A 450 -28.65 -43.35 26.94
CA ARG A 450 -29.08 -42.82 25.64
C ARG A 450 -27.85 -42.76 24.72
N PRO A 451 -27.94 -43.31 23.50
CA PRO A 451 -26.82 -43.26 22.56
C PRO A 451 -26.54 -41.80 22.19
N VAL A 452 -25.33 -41.33 22.49
CA VAL A 452 -24.77 -40.00 22.13
C VAL A 452 -24.50 -39.90 20.61
N VAL A 453 -25.16 -40.74 19.81
CA VAL A 453 -24.88 -40.96 18.40
C VAL A 453 -25.73 -39.99 17.55
N THR A 454 -25.05 -39.24 16.69
CA THR A 454 -25.51 -38.47 15.50
C THR A 454 -25.79 -36.96 15.56
N LEU A 455 -25.56 -36.22 16.66
CA LEU A 455 -25.62 -34.73 16.57
C LEU A 455 -24.58 -34.17 15.58
N ARG A 456 -23.44 -34.85 15.45
CA ARG A 456 -22.40 -34.56 14.45
C ARG A 456 -22.84 -34.87 13.03
N GLU A 457 -23.72 -35.85 12.84
CA GLU A 457 -24.21 -36.28 11.52
C GLU A 457 -25.35 -35.39 11.04
N LEU A 458 -26.20 -34.92 11.95
CA LEU A 458 -27.19 -33.86 11.66
C LEU A 458 -26.52 -32.52 11.33
N ALA A 459 -25.31 -32.27 11.85
CA ALA A 459 -24.56 -31.05 11.55
C ALA A 459 -23.93 -31.04 10.13
N SER A 460 -23.65 -32.20 9.53
CA SER A 460 -23.00 -32.28 8.21
C SER A 460 -23.95 -32.02 7.04
N ARG A 461 -25.27 -32.22 7.23
CA ARG A 461 -26.30 -32.01 6.20
C ARG A 461 -26.90 -30.61 6.15
N ARG A 462 -26.52 -29.69 7.04
CA ARG A 462 -27.12 -28.35 7.03
C ARG A 462 -26.65 -27.57 5.79
N PRO A 463 -27.58 -26.90 5.07
CA PRO A 463 -27.22 -26.08 3.93
C PRO A 463 -26.26 -24.96 4.35
N ASN A 464 -25.40 -24.51 3.43
CA ASN A 464 -24.50 -23.40 3.69
C ASN A 464 -25.31 -22.17 4.18
N PRO A 465 -24.94 -21.54 5.32
CA PRO A 465 -25.73 -20.46 5.92
C PRO A 465 -25.88 -19.24 4.99
N ILE A 466 -24.93 -19.08 4.07
CA ILE A 466 -24.94 -18.03 3.04
C ILE A 466 -26.04 -18.29 2.02
N ILE A 467 -26.16 -19.52 1.52
CA ILE A 467 -27.21 -19.91 0.57
C ILE A 467 -28.57 -19.78 1.26
N GLN A 468 -28.69 -20.25 2.51
CA GLN A 468 -29.93 -20.11 3.28
C GLN A 468 -30.32 -18.63 3.46
N THR A 469 -29.35 -17.76 3.77
CA THR A 469 -29.61 -16.31 3.89
C THR A 469 -30.02 -15.69 2.56
N PHE A 470 -29.39 -16.11 1.47
CA PHE A 470 -29.74 -15.65 0.12
C PHE A 470 -31.14 -16.09 -0.30
N VAL A 471 -31.51 -17.35 -0.06
CA VAL A 471 -32.85 -17.87 -0.36
C VAL A 471 -33.92 -17.20 0.49
N THR A 472 -33.66 -16.99 1.78
CA THR A 472 -34.67 -16.45 2.72
C THR A 472 -34.82 -14.92 2.66
N LYS A 473 -33.73 -14.18 2.42
CA LYS A 473 -33.71 -12.70 2.51
C LYS A 473 -33.28 -12.02 1.20
N GLY A 474 -32.97 -12.78 0.16
CA GLY A 474 -32.49 -12.27 -1.13
C GLY A 474 -31.08 -11.66 -1.06
N PHE A 475 -30.79 -10.73 -1.98
CA PHE A 475 -29.48 -10.08 -2.10
C PHE A 475 -29.28 -8.92 -1.11
N ARG A 476 -30.35 -8.40 -0.51
CA ARG A 476 -30.32 -7.20 0.34
C ARG A 476 -29.36 -7.29 1.54
N PRO A 477 -29.26 -8.41 2.29
CA PRO A 477 -28.30 -8.53 3.40
C PRO A 477 -26.84 -8.45 2.95
N PHE A 478 -26.54 -8.78 1.69
CA PHE A 478 -25.18 -8.78 1.15
C PHE A 478 -24.72 -7.37 0.77
N LEU A 479 -25.63 -6.51 0.31
CA LEU A 479 -25.33 -5.11 -0.03
C LEU A 479 -25.32 -4.17 1.18
N TYR A 480 -26.10 -4.49 2.21
CA TYR A 480 -26.27 -3.66 3.42
C TYR A 480 -25.95 -4.42 4.72
N PRO A 481 -24.71 -4.92 4.89
CA PRO A 481 -24.34 -5.73 6.05
C PRO A 481 -24.29 -4.96 7.37
N ASP A 482 -24.23 -3.62 7.34
CA ASP A 482 -23.96 -2.78 8.50
C ASP A 482 -25.19 -2.40 9.34
N ASN A 483 -26.38 -2.83 8.94
CA ASN A 483 -27.54 -2.77 9.83
C ASN A 483 -27.50 -4.04 10.68
N PRO A 484 -26.93 -4.04 11.90
CA PRO A 484 -27.06 -5.21 12.76
C PRO A 484 -28.56 -5.52 12.86
N PRO A 485 -28.97 -6.80 12.69
CA PRO A 485 -30.32 -7.19 13.06
C PRO A 485 -30.38 -7.00 14.57
N SER A 486 -30.86 -5.83 15.01
CA SER A 486 -31.08 -5.60 16.42
C SER A 486 -32.28 -6.45 16.81
N PRO A 487 -32.10 -7.55 17.58
CA PRO A 487 -33.21 -8.38 17.99
C PRO A 487 -34.07 -7.69 19.06
N THR A 488 -33.64 -6.53 19.58
CA THR A 488 -34.23 -5.86 20.73
C THR A 488 -34.15 -4.32 20.68
N THR A 489 -34.01 -3.71 19.49
CA THR A 489 -33.98 -2.25 19.38
C THR A 489 -35.31 -1.68 19.87
N THR A 490 -35.22 -1.03 21.02
CA THR A 490 -36.17 -0.10 21.58
C THR A 490 -36.60 0.88 20.48
N LYS A 491 -37.89 0.83 20.15
CA LYS A 491 -38.50 1.48 18.99
C LYS A 491 -38.53 3.04 18.97
N PRO A 492 -38.16 3.86 19.99
CA PRO A 492 -38.37 5.31 19.87
C PRO A 492 -37.24 6.10 19.20
N ILE A 493 -35.98 5.64 19.16
CA ILE A 493 -34.86 6.48 18.66
C ILE A 493 -34.71 6.45 17.13
N ASP A 494 -35.12 5.36 16.47
CA ASP A 494 -34.97 5.22 15.02
C ASP A 494 -35.89 6.17 14.22
N ASN A 495 -37.01 6.60 14.79
CA ASN A 495 -37.92 7.55 14.14
C ASN A 495 -37.32 8.95 14.01
N ALA A 496 -36.47 9.37 14.96
CA ALA A 496 -35.78 10.66 14.88
C ALA A 496 -34.68 10.65 13.79
N LEU A 497 -34.02 9.50 13.58
CA LEU A 497 -32.98 9.32 12.56
C LEU A 497 -33.53 9.06 11.15
N MET A 498 -34.78 8.59 11.03
CA MET A 498 -35.47 8.41 9.75
C MET A 498 -35.77 9.73 9.02
N ARG A 499 -35.81 10.87 9.74
CA ARG A 499 -36.08 12.19 9.16
C ARG A 499 -34.90 12.76 8.36
N ASP A 500 -33.69 12.22 8.54
CA ASP A 500 -32.54 12.55 7.70
C ASP A 500 -32.63 11.80 6.36
N GLY A 501 -32.99 12.55 5.31
CA GLY A 501 -33.08 12.07 3.94
C GLY A 501 -31.87 11.24 3.52
N ARG A 502 -32.08 10.18 2.72
CA ARG A 502 -31.02 9.24 2.27
C ARG A 502 -29.81 9.98 1.70
N MET A 503 -30.05 11.07 0.98
CA MET A 503 -29.00 11.93 0.41
C MET A 503 -28.13 12.59 1.48
N LYS A 504 -28.71 13.14 2.56
CA LYS A 504 -27.93 13.72 3.68
C LYS A 504 -27.03 12.67 4.34
N ARG A 505 -27.51 11.44 4.52
CA ARG A 505 -26.70 10.34 5.08
C ARG A 505 -25.59 9.88 4.13
N MET A 506 -25.82 9.95 2.82
CA MET A 506 -24.80 9.66 1.81
C MET A 506 -23.75 10.76 1.79
N VAL A 507 -24.17 12.03 1.69
CA VAL A 507 -23.29 13.21 1.73
C VAL A 507 -22.48 13.25 3.02
N LYS A 508 -23.09 12.98 4.18
CA LYS A 508 -22.37 12.91 5.46
C LYS A 508 -21.34 11.78 5.45
N ARG A 509 -21.67 10.60 4.90
CA ARG A 509 -20.69 9.49 4.77
C ARG A 509 -19.56 9.83 3.81
N VAL A 510 -19.87 10.41 2.66
CA VAL A 510 -18.87 10.86 1.69
C VAL A 510 -18.01 11.97 2.29
N GLY A 511 -18.62 12.96 2.94
CA GLY A 511 -17.95 14.04 3.66
C GLY A 511 -17.02 13.54 4.76
N TRP A 512 -17.45 12.56 5.56
CA TRP A 512 -16.57 11.91 6.56
C TRP A 512 -15.41 11.14 5.92
N ARG A 513 -15.61 10.55 4.73
CA ARG A 513 -14.54 9.87 3.98
C ARG A 513 -13.58 10.86 3.36
N LEU A 514 -14.09 11.91 2.73
CA LEU A 514 -13.30 13.03 2.23
C LEU A 514 -12.52 13.68 3.35
N ALA A 515 -13.12 13.90 4.52
CA ALA A 515 -12.42 14.40 5.70
C ALA A 515 -11.37 13.41 6.23
N ALA A 516 -11.61 12.09 6.15
CA ALA A 516 -10.65 11.07 6.54
C ALA A 516 -9.49 10.91 5.53
N VAL A 517 -9.74 11.21 4.25
CA VAL A 517 -8.72 11.27 3.19
C VAL A 517 -8.06 12.65 3.14
N GLY A 518 -8.72 13.68 3.67
CA GLY A 518 -8.32 15.09 3.64
C GLY A 518 -6.90 15.34 4.10
N PRO A 519 -6.43 14.80 5.23
CA PRO A 519 -5.04 14.94 5.65
C PRO A 519 -4.02 14.30 4.69
N TRP A 520 -4.40 13.22 4.00
CA TRP A 520 -3.55 12.57 2.98
C TRP A 520 -3.60 13.32 1.65
N GLY A 521 -4.79 13.74 1.21
CA GLY A 521 -4.94 14.59 0.03
C GLY A 521 -4.24 15.92 0.20
N PHE A 522 -4.37 16.53 1.37
CA PHE A 522 -3.70 17.77 1.75
C PHE A 522 -2.20 17.55 1.96
N GLY A 523 -1.77 16.49 2.62
CA GLY A 523 -0.36 16.12 2.74
C GLY A 523 0.29 15.85 1.39
N PHE A 524 -0.42 15.19 0.47
CA PHE A 524 0.00 14.95 -0.91
C PHE A 524 -0.01 16.24 -1.75
N LEU A 525 -0.98 17.13 -1.53
CA LEU A 525 -1.04 18.46 -2.16
C LEU A 525 0.11 19.35 -1.68
N VAL A 526 0.36 19.42 -0.38
CA VAL A 526 1.50 20.13 0.22
C VAL A 526 2.79 19.49 -0.25
N TRP A 527 2.85 18.16 -0.32
CA TRP A 527 4.01 17.45 -0.87
C TRP A 527 4.22 17.75 -2.36
N ALA A 528 3.18 17.77 -3.19
CA ALA A 528 3.27 18.12 -4.61
C ALA A 528 3.61 19.60 -4.81
N TRP A 529 3.17 20.46 -3.89
CA TRP A 529 3.45 21.88 -3.87
C TRP A 529 4.90 22.17 -3.48
N VAL A 530 5.39 21.57 -2.39
CA VAL A 530 6.72 21.79 -1.81
C VAL A 530 7.80 20.94 -2.49
N GLY A 531 7.42 19.79 -3.03
CA GLY A 531 8.33 18.69 -3.34
C GLY A 531 9.16 18.80 -4.62
N GLY A 532 8.80 19.69 -5.55
CA GLY A 532 9.55 19.93 -6.80
C GLY A 532 9.70 18.69 -7.69
N GLU A 533 8.96 18.67 -8.81
CA GLU A 533 8.89 17.60 -9.83
C GLU A 533 8.34 16.24 -9.35
N VAL A 534 7.17 15.86 -9.90
CA VAL A 534 6.47 14.57 -9.76
C VAL A 534 6.41 13.88 -11.10
#